data_AF-A0A1H0LVA7-F1
#
_entry.id   AF-A0A1H0LVA7-F1
#
_cell.length_a   1.000
_cell.length_b   1.000
_cell.length_c   1.000
_cell.angle_alpha   90.00
_cell.angle_beta   90.00
_cell.angle_gamma   90.00
#
_symmetry.space_group_name_H-M   'P 1'
#
loop_
_entity.id
_entity.type
_entity.pdbx_description
1 polymer ?
#
loop_
_entity_poly.entity_id
_entity_poly.type
_entity_poly.pdbx_seq_one_letter_code
_entity_poly.pdbx_strand_id
1 'polypeptide(L)'
;MGMALARLTEAATMTRDEWQRVANPWRIVEAAQEDEAARDAAVVRIIDTCLELQLVRRHDSVGYQPFSVTGNIPMPGSGKAIDQAMMAAEKYRPDSEWHQACARLLDWLPRRQAAAMMLQAARVRPGVVGDCQWAVTARQMVERQEVLLRSLGMREHVTRPFESVRALQECAARARGRLREWLAVGATQDVDEVRG
;
A
#
# COMPACT_ATOMS: atom_id res chain seq x y z
N MET A 1 -14.12 35.14 -41.07
CA MET A 1 -13.95 33.68 -41.32
C MET A 1 -13.21 33.11 -40.13
N GLY A 2 -13.94 32.39 -39.27
CA GLY A 2 -13.53 32.05 -37.92
C GLY A 2 -12.40 31.02 -37.87
N MET A 3 -11.40 31.34 -37.04
CA MET A 3 -10.54 30.38 -36.37
C MET A 3 -11.39 29.44 -35.50
N ALA A 4 -11.06 28.14 -35.53
CA ALA A 4 -11.03 27.22 -34.38
C ALA A 4 -11.33 25.78 -34.83
N LEU A 5 -10.33 25.11 -35.42
CA LEU A 5 -10.28 23.65 -35.51
C LEU A 5 -8.99 23.19 -34.86
N ALA A 6 -8.96 23.28 -33.53
CA ALA A 6 -7.98 22.63 -32.68
C ALA A 6 -8.57 22.48 -31.26
N ARG A 7 -9.53 21.56 -31.11
CA ARG A 7 -9.79 20.92 -29.83
C ARG A 7 -9.71 19.42 -30.07
N LEU A 8 -8.46 18.96 -30.12
CA LEU A 8 -8.13 17.58 -29.79
C LEU A 8 -8.79 17.31 -28.43
N THR A 9 -9.71 16.36 -28.41
CA THR A 9 -10.16 15.70 -27.20
C THR A 9 -8.98 14.91 -26.63
N GLU A 10 -8.10 15.58 -25.90
CA GLU A 10 -7.32 14.90 -24.86
C GLU A 10 -8.35 14.42 -23.84
N ALA A 11 -8.56 13.10 -23.79
CA ALA A 11 -9.19 12.50 -22.63
C ALA A 11 -8.39 12.96 -21.42
N ALA A 12 -9.01 13.73 -20.52
CA ALA A 12 -8.34 14.26 -19.35
C ALA A 12 -7.87 13.08 -18.49
N THR A 13 -6.60 12.71 -18.61
CA THR A 13 -5.98 11.64 -17.83
C THR A 13 -6.02 12.06 -16.36
N MET A 14 -6.53 11.17 -15.50
CA MET A 14 -6.63 11.45 -14.07
C MET A 14 -5.23 11.58 -13.46
N THR A 15 -5.07 12.50 -12.53
CA THR A 15 -3.84 12.65 -11.75
C THR A 15 -3.66 11.49 -10.77
N ARG A 16 -2.42 11.27 -10.30
CA ARG A 16 -2.11 10.26 -9.28
C ARG A 16 -3.01 10.36 -8.05
N ASP A 17 -3.26 11.58 -7.57
CA ASP A 17 -4.05 11.82 -6.36
C ASP A 17 -5.53 11.52 -6.57
N GLU A 18 -6.04 11.73 -7.79
CA GLU A 18 -7.39 11.34 -8.16
C GLU A 18 -7.52 9.81 -8.25
N TRP A 19 -6.53 9.14 -8.84
CA TRP A 19 -6.48 7.68 -8.86
C TRP A 19 -6.45 7.06 -7.47
N GLN A 20 -5.67 7.62 -6.53
CA GLN A 20 -5.62 7.14 -5.14
C GLN A 20 -6.98 7.19 -4.42
N ARG A 21 -7.87 8.13 -4.81
CA ARG A 21 -9.21 8.28 -4.23
C ARG A 21 -10.23 7.30 -4.81
N VAL A 22 -9.90 6.55 -5.87
CA VAL A 22 -10.82 5.57 -6.47
C VAL A 22 -11.18 4.51 -5.43
N ALA A 23 -12.47 4.25 -5.26
CA ALA A 23 -12.97 3.38 -4.20
C ALA A 23 -12.55 1.92 -4.40
N ASN A 24 -12.71 1.39 -5.61
CA ASN A 24 -12.33 0.02 -5.96
C ASN A 24 -10.84 -0.02 -6.37
N PRO A 25 -9.97 -0.72 -5.60
CA PRO A 25 -8.54 -0.79 -5.91
C PRO A 25 -8.24 -1.48 -7.25
N TRP A 26 -9.08 -2.42 -7.69
CA TRP A 26 -8.88 -3.15 -8.95
C TRP A 26 -8.95 -2.24 -10.18
N ARG A 27 -9.79 -1.19 -10.14
CA ARG A 27 -9.88 -0.22 -11.26
C ARG A 27 -8.57 0.54 -11.48
N ILE A 28 -7.79 0.75 -10.43
CA ILE A 28 -6.49 1.41 -10.53
C ILE A 28 -5.47 0.44 -11.16
N VAL A 29 -5.54 -0.85 -10.83
CA VAL A 29 -4.69 -1.90 -11.41
C VAL A 29 -5.02 -2.13 -12.89
N GLU A 30 -6.29 -2.16 -13.25
CA GLU A 30 -6.74 -2.23 -14.65
C GLU A 30 -6.19 -1.05 -15.47
N ALA A 31 -6.30 0.17 -14.93
CA ALA A 31 -5.80 1.37 -15.60
C ALA A 31 -4.27 1.47 -15.62
N ALA A 32 -3.54 0.78 -14.72
CA ALA A 32 -2.09 0.89 -14.59
C ALA A 32 -1.29 0.37 -15.80
N GLN A 33 -1.92 -0.42 -16.67
CA GLN A 33 -1.31 -0.87 -17.93
C GLN A 33 -1.12 0.31 -18.89
N GLU A 34 -2.13 1.17 -18.98
CA GLU A 34 -2.21 2.25 -19.98
C GLU A 34 -1.85 3.62 -19.41
N ASP A 35 -2.03 3.83 -18.10
CA ASP A 35 -1.83 5.12 -17.43
C ASP A 35 -0.71 5.03 -16.36
N GLU A 36 0.33 5.84 -16.54
CA GLU A 36 1.45 5.95 -15.60
C GLU A 36 1.05 6.53 -14.23
N ALA A 37 0.10 7.47 -14.20
CA ALA A 37 -0.41 8.05 -12.96
C ALA A 37 -1.24 7.02 -12.17
N ALA A 38 -2.01 6.19 -12.87
CA ALA A 38 -2.72 5.05 -12.28
C ALA A 38 -1.72 4.03 -11.73
N ARG A 39 -0.64 3.74 -12.46
CA ARG A 39 0.42 2.83 -12.02
C ARG A 39 1.10 3.28 -10.73
N ASP A 40 1.47 4.55 -10.64
CA ASP A 40 2.03 5.10 -9.40
C ASP A 40 1.05 5.04 -8.24
N ALA A 41 -0.23 5.35 -8.49
CA ALA A 41 -1.27 5.25 -7.47
C ALA A 41 -1.49 3.80 -7.01
N ALA A 42 -1.47 2.83 -7.93
CA ALA A 42 -1.58 1.40 -7.63
C ALA A 42 -0.42 0.93 -6.74
N VAL A 43 0.82 1.32 -7.05
CA VAL A 43 1.99 0.95 -6.22
C VAL A 43 1.85 1.49 -4.79
N VAL A 44 1.46 2.75 -4.63
CA VAL A 44 1.24 3.32 -3.29
C VAL A 44 0.18 2.51 -2.55
N ARG A 45 -0.95 2.21 -3.20
CA ARG A 45 -2.05 1.50 -2.57
C ARG A 45 -1.74 0.06 -2.19
N ILE A 46 -0.95 -0.64 -3.01
CA ILE A 46 -0.44 -1.98 -2.69
C ILE A 46 0.46 -1.91 -1.45
N ILE A 47 1.38 -0.95 -1.40
CA ILE A 47 2.30 -0.78 -0.26
C ILE A 47 1.52 -0.46 1.02
N ASP A 48 0.55 0.44 0.97
CA ASP A 48 -0.29 0.81 2.11
C ASP A 48 -1.08 -0.41 2.62
N THR A 49 -1.67 -1.19 1.71
CA THR A 49 -2.36 -2.44 2.05
C THR A 49 -1.40 -3.44 2.72
N CYS A 50 -0.18 -3.59 2.20
CA CYS A 50 0.82 -4.45 2.81
C CYS A 50 1.24 -3.96 4.21
N LEU A 51 1.29 -2.65 4.44
CA LEU A 51 1.61 -2.08 5.75
C LEU A 51 0.49 -2.33 6.75
N GLU A 52 -0.77 -2.21 6.32
CA GLU A 52 -1.94 -2.57 7.13
C GLU A 52 -1.87 -4.03 7.58
N LEU A 53 -1.53 -4.94 6.65
CA LEU A 53 -1.35 -6.37 6.94
C LEU A 53 -0.22 -6.63 7.93
N GLN A 54 0.95 -6.03 7.73
CA GLN A 54 2.14 -6.31 8.55
C GLN A 54 2.11 -5.63 9.93
N LEU A 55 1.55 -4.42 10.03
CA LEU A 55 1.54 -3.68 11.30
C LEU A 55 0.31 -3.97 12.15
N VAL A 56 -0.65 -4.76 11.66
CA VAL A 56 -1.93 -5.06 12.34
C VAL A 56 -2.62 -3.77 12.83
N ARG A 57 -2.42 -2.66 12.09
CA ARG A 57 -2.91 -1.31 12.41
C ARG A 57 -4.32 -1.06 11.94
N ARG A 58 -5.12 -2.13 11.79
CA ARG A 58 -6.55 -2.08 11.47
C ARG A 58 -7.36 -1.11 12.35
N HIS A 59 -6.89 -0.86 13.58
CA HIS A 59 -7.52 0.03 14.54
C HIS A 59 -7.26 1.52 14.32
N ASP A 60 -6.27 1.88 13.49
CA ASP A 60 -5.91 3.27 13.18
C ASP A 60 -6.56 3.76 11.86
N SER A 61 -7.16 2.88 11.07
CA SER A 61 -7.75 3.21 9.76
C SER A 61 -9.07 3.99 9.93
N VAL A 62 -9.24 5.06 9.14
CA VAL A 62 -10.47 5.88 9.12
C VAL A 62 -11.67 5.01 8.72
N GLY A 63 -12.61 4.85 9.65
CA GLY A 63 -13.81 4.02 9.48
C GLY A 63 -13.79 2.68 10.24
N TYR A 64 -12.67 2.31 10.88
CA TYR A 64 -12.67 1.19 11.82
C TYR A 64 -13.42 1.57 13.09
N GLN A 65 -14.49 0.85 13.41
CA GLN A 65 -15.09 0.87 14.74
C GLN A 65 -14.69 -0.41 15.48
N PRO A 66 -14.15 -0.33 16.71
CA PRO A 66 -13.93 -1.50 17.53
C PRO A 66 -15.29 -2.11 17.89
N PHE A 67 -15.73 -3.12 17.13
CA PHE A 67 -16.89 -3.91 17.52
C PHE A 67 -16.44 -5.00 18.49
N SER A 68 -17.06 -5.03 19.67
CA SER A 68 -16.94 -6.17 20.56
C SER A 68 -17.86 -7.28 20.07
N VAL A 69 -17.29 -8.44 19.73
CA VAL A 69 -18.05 -9.66 19.38
C VAL A 69 -18.90 -10.17 20.57
N THR A 70 -18.69 -9.65 21.78
CA THR A 70 -19.49 -10.01 22.97
C THR A 70 -20.80 -9.23 23.11
N GLY A 71 -21.12 -8.29 22.23
CA GLY A 71 -22.32 -7.45 22.30
C GLY A 71 -23.40 -7.80 21.28
N ASN A 72 -24.00 -8.99 21.37
CA ASN A 72 -25.13 -9.41 20.51
C ASN A 72 -26.45 -8.66 20.81
N ILE A 73 -26.39 -7.43 21.33
CA ILE A 73 -27.57 -6.62 21.65
C ILE A 73 -27.60 -5.43 20.68
N PRO A 74 -28.52 -5.40 19.71
CA PRO A 74 -28.75 -4.20 18.92
C PRO A 74 -29.23 -3.10 19.85
N MET A 75 -28.40 -2.07 20.06
CA MET A 75 -28.83 -0.83 20.71
C MET A 75 -30.05 -0.29 19.95
N PRO A 76 -31.19 -0.06 20.62
CA PRO A 76 -32.38 0.45 19.95
C PRO A 76 -32.08 1.82 19.35
N GLY A 77 -32.12 1.95 18.01
CA GLY A 77 -31.99 3.22 17.30
C GLY A 77 -30.77 3.42 16.39
N SER A 78 -29.84 2.46 16.28
CA SER A 78 -28.56 2.64 15.54
C SER A 78 -28.51 2.01 14.13
N GLY A 79 -29.67 1.79 13.49
CA GLY A 79 -29.79 0.99 12.26
C GLY A 79 -29.04 1.49 11.01
N LYS A 80 -28.57 2.75 10.94
CA LYS A 80 -27.78 3.25 9.80
C LYS A 80 -26.27 3.33 10.05
N ALA A 81 -25.87 3.49 11.30
CA ALA A 81 -24.46 3.59 11.69
C ALA A 81 -23.80 2.21 11.78
N ILE A 82 -24.56 1.19 12.21
CA ILE A 82 -24.12 -0.21 12.23
C ILE A 82 -23.79 -0.67 10.81
N ASP A 83 -24.64 -0.38 9.82
CA ASP A 83 -24.40 -0.79 8.43
C ASP A 83 -23.17 -0.12 7.81
N GLN A 84 -22.90 1.16 8.10
CA GLN A 84 -21.67 1.81 7.61
C GLN A 84 -20.40 1.29 8.30
N ALA A 85 -20.47 1.01 9.60
CA ALA A 85 -19.38 0.40 10.34
C ALA A 85 -19.14 -1.06 9.88
N MET A 86 -20.20 -1.79 9.56
CA MET A 86 -20.14 -3.16 9.04
C MET A 86 -19.60 -3.16 7.60
N MET A 87 -20.05 -2.26 6.73
CA MET A 87 -19.49 -2.10 5.38
C MET A 87 -18.02 -1.66 5.40
N ALA A 88 -17.62 -0.80 6.33
CA ALA A 88 -16.21 -0.46 6.53
C ALA A 88 -15.41 -1.67 7.05
N ALA A 89 -15.93 -2.41 8.03
CA ALA A 89 -15.30 -3.64 8.52
C ALA A 89 -15.21 -4.74 7.45
N GLU A 90 -16.20 -4.85 6.57
CA GLU A 90 -16.20 -5.77 5.42
C GLU A 90 -15.18 -5.37 4.36
N LYS A 91 -15.01 -4.06 4.11
CA LYS A 91 -13.97 -3.52 3.23
C LYS A 91 -12.55 -3.88 3.70
N TYR A 92 -12.35 -4.03 5.01
CA TYR A 92 -11.07 -4.38 5.65
C TYR A 92 -11.02 -5.83 6.16
N ARG A 93 -11.86 -6.73 5.63
CA ARG A 93 -11.69 -8.17 5.92
C ARG A 93 -10.29 -8.60 5.45
N PRO A 94 -9.44 -9.16 6.33
CA PRO A 94 -8.08 -9.59 5.99
C PRO A 94 -8.06 -10.69 4.90
N ASP A 95 -9.21 -11.29 4.61
CA ASP A 95 -9.39 -12.32 3.59
C ASP A 95 -9.96 -11.80 2.27
N SER A 96 -10.07 -10.49 2.05
CA SER A 96 -10.52 -9.99 0.75
C SER A 96 -9.50 -10.37 -0.35
N GLU A 97 -9.98 -10.63 -1.57
CA GLU A 97 -9.13 -11.02 -2.70
C GLU A 97 -8.00 -10.00 -2.95
N TRP A 98 -8.26 -8.71 -2.66
CA TRP A 98 -7.26 -7.65 -2.73
C TRP A 98 -6.12 -7.82 -1.72
N HIS A 99 -6.43 -8.10 -0.45
CA HIS A 99 -5.41 -8.33 0.57
C HIS A 99 -4.58 -9.57 0.23
N GLN A 100 -5.23 -10.65 -0.21
CA GLN A 100 -4.54 -11.87 -0.66
C GLN A 100 -3.63 -11.59 -1.86
N ALA A 101 -4.08 -10.79 -2.82
CA ALA A 101 -3.26 -10.39 -3.96
C ALA A 101 -2.05 -9.54 -3.52
N CYS A 102 -2.23 -8.57 -2.63
CA CYS A 102 -1.13 -7.75 -2.10
C CYS A 102 -0.11 -8.59 -1.32
N ALA A 103 -0.58 -9.54 -0.50
CA ALA A 103 0.29 -10.47 0.21
C ALA A 103 1.13 -11.32 -0.77
N ARG A 104 0.50 -11.89 -1.80
CA ARG A 104 1.21 -12.63 -2.86
C ARG A 104 2.24 -11.76 -3.60
N LEU A 105 1.89 -10.53 -3.93
CA LEU A 105 2.82 -9.58 -4.57
C LEU A 105 4.04 -9.32 -3.68
N LEU A 106 3.84 -9.18 -2.37
CA LEU A 106 4.94 -9.00 -1.42
C LEU A 106 5.84 -10.24 -1.36
N ASP A 107 5.26 -11.44 -1.41
CA ASP A 107 6.00 -12.72 -1.39
C ASP A 107 6.84 -12.96 -2.65
N TRP A 108 6.43 -12.42 -3.80
CA TRP A 108 7.20 -12.49 -5.04
C TRP A 108 8.38 -11.52 -5.09
N LEU A 109 8.37 -10.47 -4.27
CA LEU A 109 9.50 -9.55 -4.20
C LEU A 109 10.68 -10.23 -3.46
N PRO A 110 11.94 -9.97 -3.89
CA PRO A 110 13.08 -10.42 -3.13
C PRO A 110 13.00 -9.91 -1.69
N ARG A 111 13.09 -10.82 -0.70
CA ARG A 111 12.83 -10.53 0.73
C ARG A 111 13.49 -9.25 1.23
N ARG A 112 14.77 -9.04 0.88
CA ARG A 112 15.53 -7.84 1.25
C ARG A 112 14.95 -6.55 0.65
N GLN A 113 14.51 -6.60 -0.62
CA GLN A 113 13.91 -5.46 -1.32
C GLN A 113 12.53 -5.15 -0.75
N ALA A 114 11.72 -6.17 -0.49
CA ALA A 114 10.43 -6.02 0.20
C ALA A 114 10.63 -5.34 1.56
N ALA A 115 11.54 -5.85 2.39
CA ALA A 115 11.85 -5.27 3.69
C ALA A 115 12.33 -3.81 3.60
N ALA A 116 13.19 -3.48 2.63
CA ALA A 116 13.63 -2.10 2.41
C ALA A 116 12.44 -1.20 2.06
N MET A 117 11.59 -1.63 1.14
CA MET A 117 10.41 -0.88 0.70
C MET A 117 9.43 -0.64 1.84
N MET A 118 9.12 -1.67 2.61
CA MET A 118 8.21 -1.59 3.76
C MET A 118 8.77 -0.69 4.86
N LEU A 119 10.08 -0.80 5.15
CA LEU A 119 10.75 0.05 6.14
C LEU A 119 10.70 1.53 5.75
N GLN A 120 10.85 1.85 4.46
CA GLN A 120 10.71 3.23 3.98
C GLN A 120 9.29 3.73 4.02
N ALA A 121 8.33 2.90 3.63
CA ALA A 121 6.93 3.26 3.56
C ALA A 121 6.34 3.47 4.97
N ALA A 122 6.75 2.66 5.94
CA ALA A 122 6.33 2.80 7.33
C ALA A 122 6.88 4.08 8.00
N ARG A 123 7.98 4.65 7.49
CA ARG A 123 8.64 5.80 8.10
C ARG A 123 7.80 7.07 8.00
N VAL A 124 7.52 7.66 9.15
CA VAL A 124 6.88 8.98 9.27
C VAL A 124 7.94 10.03 9.63
N ARG A 125 7.80 11.25 9.09
CA ARG A 125 8.67 12.35 9.47
C ARG A 125 8.41 12.73 10.94
N PRO A 126 9.46 12.92 11.77
CA PRO A 126 9.27 13.41 13.14
C PRO A 126 8.47 14.71 13.18
N GLY A 127 7.57 14.83 14.15
CA GLY A 127 6.71 16.02 14.34
C GLY A 127 5.44 16.04 13.49
N VAL A 128 5.22 15.06 12.60
CA VAL A 128 3.95 14.93 11.84
C VAL A 128 2.91 14.11 12.61
N VAL A 129 3.36 13.09 13.34
CA VAL A 129 2.54 12.23 14.18
C VAL A 129 3.11 12.29 15.59
N GLY A 130 2.26 12.09 16.61
CA GLY A 130 2.69 11.98 18.00
C GLY A 130 3.72 10.87 18.22
N ASP A 131 4.12 10.66 19.47
CA ASP A 131 5.18 9.71 19.81
C ASP A 131 4.88 8.30 19.28
N CYS A 132 5.57 7.91 18.21
CA CYS A 132 5.48 6.59 17.62
C CYS A 132 6.85 6.11 17.15
N GLN A 133 7.09 4.80 17.21
CA GLN A 133 8.39 4.21 16.84
C GLN A 133 8.80 4.49 15.39
N TRP A 134 7.83 4.82 14.53
CA TRP A 134 8.02 5.11 13.10
C TRP A 134 8.33 6.58 12.81
N ALA A 135 8.17 7.48 13.79
CA ALA A 135 8.51 8.89 13.69
C ALA A 135 10.03 9.10 13.78
N VAL A 136 10.74 8.73 12.71
CA VAL A 136 12.21 8.73 12.67
C VAL A 136 12.75 9.44 11.43
N THR A 137 13.90 10.09 11.58
CA THR A 137 14.67 10.58 10.43
C THR A 137 15.16 9.41 9.57
N ALA A 138 15.53 9.66 8.32
CA ALA A 138 16.04 8.62 7.44
C ALA A 138 17.32 7.96 7.99
N ARG A 139 18.18 8.74 8.67
CA ARG A 139 19.37 8.25 9.37
C ARG A 139 19.01 7.34 10.54
N GLN A 140 18.11 7.79 11.43
CA GLN A 140 17.64 6.99 12.56
C GLN A 140 16.95 5.69 12.13
N MET A 141 16.27 5.69 10.97
CA MET A 141 15.68 4.48 10.40
C MET A 141 16.74 3.42 10.08
N VAL A 142 17.90 3.81 9.54
CA VAL A 142 19.02 2.90 9.26
C VAL A 142 19.68 2.45 10.56
N GLU A 143 19.92 3.38 11.49
CA GLU A 143 20.52 3.09 12.81
C GLU A 143 19.65 2.11 13.63
N ARG A 144 18.32 2.22 13.53
CA ARG A 144 17.35 1.40 14.27
C ARG A 144 16.69 0.32 13.43
N GLN A 145 17.22 0.03 12.23
CA GLN A 145 16.57 -0.83 11.23
C GLN A 145 16.20 -2.21 11.77
N GLU A 146 17.01 -2.79 12.64
CA GLU A 146 16.74 -4.11 13.22
C GLU A 146 15.47 -4.11 14.09
N VAL A 147 15.32 -3.11 14.95
CA VAL A 147 14.13 -2.98 15.81
C VAL A 147 12.88 -2.76 14.95
N LEU A 148 12.98 -1.86 13.97
CA LEU A 148 11.87 -1.54 13.06
C LEU A 148 11.47 -2.74 12.20
N LEU A 149 12.44 -3.52 11.70
CA LEU A 149 12.18 -4.73 10.92
C LEU A 149 11.57 -5.85 11.75
N ARG A 150 11.92 -5.99 13.04
CA ARG A 150 11.23 -6.90 13.95
C ARG A 150 9.77 -6.49 14.15
N SER A 151 9.50 -5.19 14.31
CA SER A 151 8.13 -4.66 14.40
C SER A 151 7.30 -4.89 13.13
N LEU A 152 7.94 -5.08 11.97
CA LEU A 152 7.30 -5.47 10.70
C LEU A 152 7.23 -6.99 10.49
N GLY A 153 7.75 -7.81 11.41
CA GLY A 153 7.88 -9.26 11.19
C GLY A 153 8.90 -9.65 10.09
N MET A 154 9.71 -8.71 9.62
CA MET A 154 10.61 -8.86 8.47
C MET A 154 12.10 -8.90 8.86
N ARG A 155 12.43 -9.11 10.14
CA ARG A 155 13.83 -9.11 10.60
C ARG A 155 14.68 -10.16 9.87
N GLU A 156 14.13 -11.33 9.64
CA GLU A 156 14.80 -12.45 8.96
C GLU A 156 14.96 -12.22 7.45
N HIS A 157 14.25 -11.25 6.89
CA HIS A 157 14.36 -10.90 5.47
C HIS A 157 15.67 -10.13 5.17
N VAL A 158 16.32 -9.59 6.21
CA VAL A 158 17.51 -8.75 6.11
C VAL A 158 18.64 -9.38 6.91
N THR A 159 19.33 -10.35 6.30
CA THR A 159 20.46 -11.06 6.92
C THR A 159 21.68 -10.15 7.15
N ARG A 160 21.89 -9.17 6.27
CA ARG A 160 22.92 -8.12 6.41
C ARG A 160 22.27 -6.75 6.57
N PRO A 161 22.55 -5.94 7.58
CA PRO A 161 21.97 -4.59 7.67
C PRO A 161 22.25 -3.74 6.42
N PHE A 162 21.40 -2.76 6.14
CA PHE A 162 21.70 -1.71 5.18
C PHE A 162 22.75 -0.77 5.79
N GLU A 163 23.84 -0.55 5.07
CA GLU A 163 24.99 0.23 5.56
C GLU A 163 24.74 1.74 5.54
N SER A 164 23.80 2.20 4.72
CA SER A 164 23.50 3.62 4.54
C SER A 164 22.05 3.85 4.12
N VAL A 165 21.60 5.11 4.28
CA VAL A 165 20.29 5.56 3.80
C VAL A 165 20.15 5.33 2.30
N ARG A 166 21.22 5.61 1.53
CA ARG A 166 21.26 5.42 0.09
C ARG A 166 21.09 3.96 -0.31
N ALA A 167 21.83 3.04 0.32
CA ALA A 167 21.71 1.61 0.04
C ALA A 167 20.29 1.10 0.30
N LEU A 168 19.65 1.57 1.37
CA LEU A 168 18.27 1.24 1.70
C LEU A 168 17.29 1.82 0.65
N GLN A 169 17.48 3.08 0.22
CA GLN A 169 16.69 3.74 -0.84
C GLN A 169 16.79 3.05 -2.20
N GLU A 170 17.99 2.71 -2.65
CA GLU A 170 18.18 2.01 -3.91
C GLU A 170 17.59 0.58 -3.86
N CYS A 171 17.58 -0.07 -2.70
CA CYS A 171 16.96 -1.38 -2.53
C CYS A 171 15.43 -1.29 -2.56
N ALA A 172 14.85 -0.30 -1.87
CA ALA A 172 13.42 -0.02 -1.89
C ALA A 172 12.91 0.41 -3.28
N ALA A 173 13.69 1.25 -3.99
CA ALA A 173 13.36 1.70 -5.34
C ALA A 173 13.28 0.52 -6.32
N ARG A 174 14.18 -0.47 -6.20
CA ARG A 174 14.12 -1.71 -7.00
C ARG A 174 12.85 -2.51 -6.75
N ALA A 175 12.40 -2.60 -5.50
CA ALA A 175 11.12 -3.25 -5.18
C ALA A 175 9.94 -2.54 -5.86
N ARG A 176 9.89 -1.21 -5.75
CA ARG A 176 8.84 -0.39 -6.39
C ARG A 176 8.88 -0.49 -7.92
N GLY A 177 10.08 -0.53 -8.50
CA GLY A 177 10.29 -0.74 -9.93
C GLY A 177 9.67 -2.05 -10.41
N ARG A 178 9.93 -3.15 -9.70
CA ARG A 178 9.33 -4.47 -9.98
C ARG A 178 7.80 -4.45 -9.90
N LEU A 179 7.24 -3.79 -8.88
CA LEU A 179 5.78 -3.63 -8.79
C LEU A 179 5.23 -2.82 -9.97
N ARG A 180 5.90 -1.72 -10.37
CA ARG A 180 5.51 -0.96 -11.56
C ARG A 180 5.57 -1.80 -12.82
N GLU A 181 6.62 -2.59 -13.01
CA GLU A 181 6.79 -3.48 -14.17
C GLU A 181 5.67 -4.52 -14.24
N TRP A 182 5.33 -5.17 -13.13
CA TRP A 182 4.21 -6.12 -13.08
C TRP A 182 2.87 -5.46 -13.41
N LEU A 183 2.64 -4.26 -12.89
CA LEU A 183 1.42 -3.50 -13.19
C LEU A 183 1.35 -3.06 -14.66
N ALA A 184 2.50 -2.82 -15.30
CA ALA A 184 2.56 -2.44 -16.71
C ALA A 184 2.26 -3.60 -17.67
N VAL A 185 2.67 -4.82 -17.32
CA VAL A 185 2.41 -6.04 -18.14
C VAL A 185 0.96 -6.54 -17.96
N GLY A 186 0.29 -6.11 -16.89
CA GLY A 186 -1.04 -6.59 -16.52
C GLY A 186 -0.94 -7.84 -15.66
N ALA A 187 -1.69 -7.87 -14.56
CA ALA A 187 -1.70 -8.97 -13.58
C ALA A 187 -2.34 -10.27 -14.12
N THR A 188 -2.29 -10.51 -15.43
CA THR A 188 -3.01 -11.55 -16.18
C THR A 188 -2.12 -12.46 -17.02
N GLN A 189 -0.79 -12.45 -16.81
CA GLN A 189 0.07 -13.53 -17.30
C GLN A 189 0.48 -14.45 -16.15
N ASP A 190 0.35 -15.76 -16.40
CA ASP A 190 0.66 -16.84 -15.49
C ASP A 190 1.97 -16.60 -14.72
N VAL A 191 1.85 -16.73 -13.41
CA VAL A 191 2.84 -16.46 -12.37
C VAL A 191 4.06 -17.42 -12.44
N ASP A 192 4.12 -18.30 -13.43
CA ASP A 192 5.16 -19.33 -13.57
C ASP A 192 6.38 -18.92 -14.40
N GLU A 193 6.33 -17.86 -15.22
CA GLU A 193 7.45 -17.54 -16.15
C GLU A 193 8.60 -16.71 -15.54
N VAL A 194 8.45 -16.10 -14.36
CA VAL A 194 9.53 -15.30 -13.72
C VAL A 194 10.47 -16.18 -12.87
N ARG A 195 10.51 -17.50 -13.15
CA ARG A 195 11.38 -18.49 -12.50
C ARG A 195 12.68 -18.80 -13.27
N GLY A 196 13.00 -18.03 -14.31
CA GLY A 196 14.28 -18.11 -15.03
C GLY A 196 15.43 -17.44 -14.29
#